data_AF-A0A9J5VXG6-F1
#
_entry.id   AF-A0A9J5VXG6-F1
#
_cell.length_a   1.000
_cell.length_b   1.000
_cell.length_c   1.000
_cell.angle_alpha   90.00
_cell.angle_beta   90.00
_cell.angle_gamma   90.00
#
_symmetry.space_group_name_H-M   'P 1'
#
loop_
_entity.id
_entity.type
_entity.pdbx_description
1 polymer ?
#
loop_
_entity_poly.entity_id
_entity_poly.type
_entity_poly.pdbx_seq_one_letter_code
_entity_poly.pdbx_strand_id
1 'polypeptide(L)'
;MKVYKGLDIVTNKITHAEKQGVRHYLLGEIEPDSDFTAEDFCLKSIVYIENILKTQCVPIIVGGSNSYIEKLVEDPVFMFKYKYDSCFIWIDVEQSVLNRRVDTRVDEMVNA
;
A
#
# COMPACT_ATOMS: atom_id res chain seq x y z
N MET A 1 7.15 -4.70 -2.34
CA MET A 1 6.94 -6.02 -1.69
C MET A 1 5.49 -6.49 -1.73
N LYS A 2 4.53 -5.83 -1.07
CA LYS A 2 3.12 -6.29 -1.03
C LYS A 2 2.41 -6.38 -2.40
N VAL A 3 2.95 -5.71 -3.40
CA VAL A 3 2.46 -5.75 -4.79
C VAL A 3 2.62 -7.13 -5.45
N TYR A 4 3.57 -7.95 -4.98
CA TYR A 4 3.91 -9.24 -5.59
C TYR A 4 3.04 -10.39 -5.10
N LYS A 5 2.74 -11.34 -5.98
CA LYS A 5 2.04 -12.60 -5.67
C LYS A 5 2.86 -13.48 -4.73
N GLY A 6 2.17 -14.25 -3.89
CA GLY A 6 2.79 -15.19 -2.96
C GLY A 6 3.55 -14.51 -1.82
N LEU A 7 4.20 -15.31 -0.97
CA LEU A 7 4.90 -14.86 0.24
C LEU A 7 4.00 -14.03 1.18
N ASP A 8 2.71 -14.37 1.27
CA ASP A 8 1.71 -13.55 1.95
C ASP A 8 2.00 -13.34 3.43
N ILE A 9 2.53 -14.37 4.11
CA ILE A 9 2.96 -14.31 5.51
C ILE A 9 4.12 -13.32 5.65
N VAL A 10 5.24 -13.58 4.95
CA VAL A 10 6.48 -12.77 5.06
C VAL A 10 6.26 -11.32 4.61
N THR A 11 5.41 -11.10 3.62
CA THR A 11 5.06 -9.74 3.16
C THR A 11 3.90 -9.12 3.95
N ASN A 12 3.41 -9.80 4.99
CA ASN A 12 2.37 -9.36 5.90
C ASN A 12 1.14 -8.81 5.16
N LYS A 13 0.67 -9.57 4.15
CA LYS A 13 -0.54 -9.21 3.39
C LYS A 13 -1.77 -9.53 4.22
N ILE A 14 -2.74 -8.61 4.18
CA ILE A 14 -4.05 -8.81 4.78
C ILE A 14 -4.77 -9.98 4.10
N THR A 15 -5.36 -10.86 4.91
CA THR A 15 -6.07 -12.06 4.42
C THR A 15 -7.40 -11.68 3.77
N HIS A 16 -7.99 -12.59 2.99
CA HIS A 16 -9.30 -12.34 2.38
C HIS A 16 -10.42 -12.13 3.41
N ALA A 17 -10.37 -12.84 4.53
CA ALA A 17 -11.33 -12.69 5.62
C ALA A 17 -11.22 -11.29 6.27
N GLU A 18 -10.01 -10.83 6.55
CA GLU A 18 -9.77 -9.50 7.13
C GLU A 18 -10.11 -8.35 6.19
N LYS A 19 -10.05 -8.57 4.86
CA LYS A 19 -10.48 -7.56 3.88
C LYS A 19 -11.98 -7.22 3.98
N GLN A 20 -12.80 -8.10 4.56
CA GLN A 20 -14.25 -7.88 4.75
C GLN A 20 -14.98 -7.44 3.46
N GLY A 21 -14.58 -8.01 2.32
CA GLY A 21 -15.16 -7.67 1.01
C GLY A 21 -14.67 -6.34 0.39
N VAL A 22 -13.86 -5.55 1.10
CA VAL A 22 -13.27 -4.32 0.56
C VAL A 22 -12.24 -4.67 -0.51
N ARG A 23 -12.42 -4.09 -1.71
CA ARG A 23 -11.49 -4.28 -2.81
C ARG A 23 -10.15 -3.62 -2.52
N HIS A 24 -9.08 -4.38 -2.69
CA HIS A 24 -7.70 -3.92 -2.57
C HIS A 24 -7.03 -3.99 -3.94
N TYR A 25 -6.32 -2.93 -4.29
CA TYR A 25 -5.51 -2.83 -5.51
C TYR A 25 -4.03 -2.91 -5.15
N LEU A 26 -3.18 -3.29 -6.11
CA LEU A 26 -1.72 -3.40 -5.92
C LEU A 26 -1.32 -4.28 -4.73
N LEU A 27 -2.09 -5.34 -4.48
CA LEU A 27 -1.84 -6.29 -3.40
C LEU A 27 -1.84 -7.71 -3.96
N GLY A 28 -0.65 -8.24 -4.24
CA GLY A 28 -0.50 -9.55 -4.89
C GLY A 28 -0.93 -9.57 -6.36
N GLU A 29 -0.74 -8.48 -7.09
CA GLU A 29 -1.11 -8.37 -8.52
C GLU A 29 0.06 -8.63 -9.47
N ILE A 30 1.30 -8.40 -9.01
CA ILE A 30 2.52 -8.46 -9.84
C ILE A 30 3.19 -9.82 -9.68
N GLU A 31 3.72 -10.39 -10.76
CA GLU A 31 4.48 -11.65 -10.68
C GLU A 31 5.81 -11.45 -9.94
N PRO A 32 6.27 -12.42 -9.13
CA PRO A 32 7.47 -12.25 -8.29
C PRO A 32 8.77 -12.00 -9.05
N ASP A 33 8.85 -12.43 -10.31
CA ASP A 33 9.99 -12.28 -11.21
C ASP A 33 9.93 -11.01 -12.06
N SER A 34 8.86 -10.21 -11.93
CA SER A 34 8.70 -8.96 -12.65
C SER A 34 9.27 -7.78 -11.87
N ASP A 35 9.88 -6.84 -12.61
CA ASP A 35 10.27 -5.57 -12.03
C ASP A 35 9.03 -4.71 -11.73
N PHE A 36 9.10 -3.97 -10.62
CA PHE A 36 8.07 -3.01 -10.24
C PHE A 36 8.71 -1.75 -9.69
N THR A 37 8.55 -0.65 -10.40
CA THR A 37 9.18 0.63 -10.10
C THR A 37 8.22 1.60 -9.41
N ALA A 38 8.77 2.70 -8.90
CA ALA A 38 7.95 3.81 -8.39
C ALA A 38 7.12 4.47 -9.51
N GLU A 39 7.60 4.47 -10.76
CA GLU A 39 6.82 4.97 -11.90
C GLU A 39 5.62 4.05 -12.20
N ASP A 40 5.83 2.73 -12.20
CA ASP A 40 4.73 1.75 -12.36
C ASP A 40 3.66 1.91 -11.28
N PHE A 41 4.11 2.14 -10.03
CA PHE A 41 3.21 2.45 -8.92
C PHE A 41 2.39 3.70 -9.21
N CYS A 42 3.00 4.80 -9.64
CA CYS A 42 2.28 6.04 -9.90
C CYS A 42 1.26 5.88 -11.03
N LEU A 43 1.66 5.29 -12.16
CA LEU A 43 0.80 5.08 -13.32
C LEU A 43 -0.41 4.21 -12.96
N LYS A 44 -0.20 3.08 -12.27
CA LYS A 44 -1.30 2.21 -11.84
C LYS A 44 -2.18 2.86 -10.77
N SER A 45 -1.58 3.57 -9.81
CA SER A 45 -2.33 4.23 -8.73
C SER A 45 -3.31 5.27 -9.28
N ILE A 46 -2.88 6.10 -10.24
CA ILE A 46 -3.77 7.08 -10.89
C ILE A 46 -4.94 6.38 -11.57
N VAL A 47 -4.70 5.30 -12.31
CA VAL A 47 -5.78 4.53 -12.97
C VAL A 47 -6.77 3.98 -11.94
N TYR A 48 -6.28 3.43 -10.82
CA TYR A 48 -7.16 2.89 -9.78
C TYR A 48 -7.93 3.98 -9.02
N ILE A 49 -7.29 5.11 -8.70
CA ILE A 49 -7.94 6.28 -8.09
C ILE A 49 -9.11 6.74 -8.95
N GLU A 50 -8.89 6.97 -10.24
CA GLU A 50 -9.95 7.39 -11.17
C GLU A 50 -11.09 6.39 -11.26
N ASN A 51 -10.79 5.09 -11.27
CA ASN A 51 -11.82 4.05 -11.29
C ASN A 51 -12.65 4.01 -10.00
N ILE A 52 -12.01 4.18 -8.84
CA ILE A 52 -12.69 4.23 -7.55
C ILE A 52 -13.59 5.46 -7.46
N LEU A 53 -13.08 6.64 -7.87
CA LEU A 53 -13.87 7.88 -7.86
C LEU A 53 -15.11 7.79 -8.75
N LYS A 54 -15.01 7.14 -9.93
CA LYS A 54 -16.18 6.87 -10.80
C LYS A 54 -17.26 6.03 -10.13
N THR A 55 -16.91 5.21 -9.14
CA THR A 55 -17.86 4.42 -8.35
C THR A 55 -18.43 5.16 -7.14
N GLN A 56 -18.17 6.47 -7.01
CA GLN A 56 -18.56 7.31 -5.86
C GLN A 56 -17.98 6.85 -4.52
N CYS A 57 -16.85 6.13 -4.57
CA CYS A 57 -16.09 5.71 -3.41
C CYS A 57 -14.88 6.61 -3.19
N VAL A 58 -14.37 6.66 -1.96
CA VAL A 58 -13.15 7.41 -1.62
C VAL A 58 -11.93 6.48 -1.77
N PRO A 59 -10.94 6.83 -2.63
CA PRO A 59 -9.68 6.09 -2.71
C PRO A 59 -8.86 6.26 -1.43
N ILE A 60 -8.34 5.16 -0.90
CA ILE A 60 -7.44 5.17 0.26
C ILE A 60 -6.16 4.42 -0.13
N ILE A 61 -5.03 5.12 -0.10
CA ILE A 61 -3.71 4.53 -0.33
C ILE A 61 -3.09 4.20 1.03
N VAL A 62 -2.75 2.93 1.25
CA VAL A 62 -2.19 2.44 2.51
C VAL A 62 -0.86 1.74 2.24
N GLY A 63 0.19 2.12 2.97
CA GLY A 63 1.50 1.50 2.81
C GLY A 63 2.56 2.10 3.74
N GLY A 64 3.76 1.54 3.70
CA GLY A 64 4.94 2.03 4.43
C GLY A 64 6.12 2.42 3.55
N SER A 65 5.97 2.34 2.22
CA SER A 65 7.01 2.71 1.25
C SER A 65 6.85 4.18 0.88
N ASN A 66 7.33 5.07 1.76
CA ASN A 66 7.15 6.52 1.59
C ASN A 66 7.74 7.06 0.29
N SER A 67 8.80 6.46 -0.25
CA SER A 67 9.37 6.86 -1.54
C SER A 67 8.38 6.75 -2.71
N TYR A 68 7.43 5.81 -2.66
CA TYR A 68 6.41 5.64 -3.70
C TYR A 68 5.32 6.70 -3.56
N ILE A 69 4.92 7.00 -2.31
CA ILE A 69 3.97 8.07 -2.02
C ILE A 69 4.56 9.43 -2.39
N GLU A 70 5.82 9.69 -2.03
CA GLU A 70 6.55 10.90 -2.39
C GLU A 70 6.63 11.07 -3.91
N LYS A 71 7.02 10.01 -4.64
CA LYS A 71 7.04 10.05 -6.10
C LYS A 71 5.65 10.34 -6.70
N LEU A 72 4.58 9.77 -6.15
CA LEU A 72 3.22 10.00 -6.64
C LEU A 72 2.76 11.44 -6.37
N VAL A 73 3.02 11.95 -5.17
CA VAL A 73 2.46 13.20 -4.65
C VAL A 73 3.29 14.42 -5.08
N GLU A 74 4.61 14.31 -5.08
CA GLU A 74 5.53 15.43 -5.31
C GLU A 74 5.99 15.57 -6.76
N ASP A 75 5.94 14.50 -7.56
CA ASP A 75 6.42 14.57 -8.94
C ASP A 75 5.49 15.44 -9.80
N PRO A 76 6.00 16.52 -10.41
CA PRO A 76 5.19 17.43 -11.22
C PRO A 76 4.58 16.77 -12.45
N VAL A 77 5.15 15.65 -12.94
CA VAL A 77 4.60 14.91 -14.10
C VAL A 77 3.19 14.41 -13.81
N PHE A 78 2.91 13.99 -12.58
CA PHE A 78 1.59 13.46 -12.21
C PHE A 78 0.60 14.57 -11.84
N MET A 79 1.08 15.76 -11.47
CA MET A 79 0.30 16.91 -11.02
C MET A 79 -0.69 16.54 -9.90
N PHE A 80 -0.31 15.59 -9.03
CA PHE A 80 -1.23 14.93 -8.10
C PHE A 80 -1.95 15.91 -7.18
N LYS A 81 -1.19 16.84 -6.57
CA LYS A 81 -1.72 17.87 -5.67
C LYS A 81 -2.71 18.85 -6.33
N TYR A 82 -2.65 18.99 -7.65
CA TYR A 82 -3.60 19.83 -8.40
C TYR A 82 -4.88 19.09 -8.77
N LYS A 83 -4.82 17.74 -8.84
CA LYS A 83 -5.94 16.90 -9.26
C LYS A 83 -6.79 16.42 -8.09
N TYR A 84 -6.18 16.20 -6.92
CA TYR A 84 -6.83 15.53 -5.80
C TYR A 84 -6.70 16.34 -4.52
N ASP A 85 -7.84 16.58 -3.86
CA ASP A 85 -7.85 17.03 -2.48
C ASP A 85 -7.50 15.85 -1.56
N SER A 86 -6.36 15.94 -0.89
CA SER A 86 -5.71 14.81 -0.24
C SER A 86 -5.61 15.02 1.27
N CYS A 87 -6.00 13.99 2.02
CA CYS A 87 -5.81 13.94 3.48
C CYS A 87 -4.72 12.92 3.82
N PHE A 88 -3.70 13.34 4.58
CA PHE A 88 -2.62 12.48 5.04
C PHE A 88 -2.82 12.15 6.52
N ILE A 89 -2.92 10.86 6.82
CA ILE A 89 -3.05 10.34 8.19
C ILE A 89 -1.76 9.62 8.53
N TRP A 90 -1.02 10.16 9.50
CA TRP A 90 0.18 9.53 10.04
C TRP A 90 -0.18 8.80 11.33
N ILE A 91 0.11 7.50 11.37
CA ILE A 91 -0.01 6.69 12.58
C ILE A 91 1.37 6.60 13.20
N ASP A 92 1.49 7.12 14.41
CA ASP A 92 2.72 7.11 15.19
C ASP A 92 2.57 6.24 16.44
N VAL A 93 3.69 5.71 16.92
CA VAL A 93 3.75 4.87 18.12
C VAL A 93 5.11 5.04 18.79
N GLU A 94 5.12 5.00 20.12
CA GLU A 94 6.35 5.07 20.89
C GLU A 94 7.30 3.90 20.54
N GLN A 95 8.59 4.21 20.41
CA GLN A 95 9.58 3.28 19.85
C GLN A 95 9.68 1.96 20.62
N SER A 96 9.62 1.99 21.96
CA SER A 96 9.69 0.77 22.78
C SER A 96 8.43 -0.10 22.60
N VAL A 97 7.26 0.51 22.42
CA VAL A 97 6.02 -0.21 22.08
C VAL A 97 6.13 -0.82 20.69
N LEU A 98 6.64 -0.08 19.69
CA LEU A 98 6.83 -0.56 18.33
C LEU A 98 7.77 -1.77 18.29
N ASN A 99 8.96 -1.64 18.88
CA ASN A 99 9.98 -2.69 18.87
C ASN A 99 9.43 -4.00 19.44
N ARG A 100 8.82 -3.93 20.62
CA ARG A 100 8.19 -5.09 21.25
C ARG A 100 7.11 -5.72 20.37
N ARG A 101 6.28 -4.89 19.70
CA ARG A 101 5.22 -5.42 18.83
C ARG A 101 5.78 -6.07 17.57
N VAL A 102 6.83 -5.50 16.98
CA VAL A 102 7.52 -6.06 15.82
C VAL A 102 8.15 -7.41 16.15
N ASP A 103 8.83 -7.52 17.29
CA ASP A 103 9.44 -8.79 17.73
C ASP A 103 8.39 -9.89 17.85
N THR A 104 7.32 -9.64 18.62
CA THR A 104 6.22 -10.60 18.77
C THR A 104 5.58 -10.96 17.42
N ARG A 105 5.43 -9.98 16.53
CA ARG A 105 4.83 -10.21 15.20
C ARG A 105 5.71 -11.12 14.35
N VAL A 106 7.03 -10.99 14.42
CA VAL A 106 7.96 -11.87 13.69
C VAL A 106 7.88 -13.29 14.23
N ASP A 107 7.82 -13.48 15.54
CA ASP A 107 7.62 -14.81 16.14
C ASP A 107 6.30 -15.45 15.66
N GLU A 108 5.21 -14.68 15.62
CA GLU A 108 3.93 -15.14 15.06
C GLU A 108 4.06 -15.53 13.58
N MET A 109 4.85 -14.79 12.78
CA MET A 109 5.05 -15.08 11.35
C MET A 109 5.82 -16.39 11.10
N VAL A 110 6.77 -16.74 11.96
CA VAL A 110 7.53 -18.00 11.85
C VAL A 110 6.66 -19.20 12.19
N ASN A 111 5.67 -19.01 13.08
CA ASN A 111 4.80 -20.09 13.57
C ASN A 111 3.50 -20.27 12.77
N ALA A 112 3.24 -19.43 11.76
CA ALA A 112 2.04 -19.45 10.92
C ALA A 112 2.20 -20.35 9.69
#